data_AF-A0A1N6EU47-F1
#
_entry.id   AF-A0A1N6EU47-F1
#
_cell.length_a   1.000
_cell.length_b   1.000
_cell.length_c   1.000
_cell.angle_alpha   90.00
_cell.angle_beta   90.00
_cell.angle_gamma   90.00
#
_symmetry.space_group_name_H-M   'P 1'
#
loop_
_entity.id
_entity.type
_entity.pdbx_description
1 polymer ?
#
loop_
_entity_poly.entity_id
_entity_poly.type
_entity_poly.pdbx_seq_one_letter_code
_entity_poly.pdbx_strand_id
1 'polypeptide(L)'
;MKDYYYFLGIPQNASAEDIKKAYRKLSLKYHPDKNDNDEFFSDRFKEIKEAYETLMDDGRRKLYDQNLSSQQRNVKSILPPKIKNFSASKIRAIKGEEITIYWNTYDADLVKIVPFGLEKPNGERTIRIKEFDSQGKFQILLHATNTVLHKTIVQGITITELAESESGSEEKESLNNPTESFQKLPKKENQSKRLVSVLIFLALVAMIIWIMFS
;
A
#
# COMPACT_ATOMS: atom_id res chain seq x y z
N MET A 1 15.78 9.56 -16.80
CA MET A 1 16.20 9.10 -18.15
C MET A 1 15.04 9.36 -19.09
N LYS A 2 15.31 9.73 -20.35
CA LYS A 2 14.26 9.99 -21.35
C LYS A 2 13.63 8.66 -21.78
N ASP A 3 12.30 8.59 -21.90
CA ASP A 3 11.58 7.41 -22.38
C ASP A 3 11.53 7.41 -23.91
N TYR A 4 12.53 6.78 -24.53
CA TYR A 4 12.70 6.74 -25.98
C TYR A 4 11.57 5.99 -26.69
N TYR A 5 10.93 5.02 -26.02
CA TYR A 5 9.76 4.31 -26.56
C TYR A 5 8.56 5.25 -26.64
N TYR A 6 8.34 6.06 -25.59
CA TYR A 6 7.32 7.11 -25.59
C TYR A 6 7.59 8.18 -26.66
N PHE A 7 8.84 8.65 -26.80
CA PHE A 7 9.19 9.65 -27.82
C PHE A 7 8.97 9.18 -29.25
N LEU A 8 9.23 7.91 -29.53
CA LEU A 8 8.98 7.31 -30.84
C LEU A 8 7.51 6.86 -31.01
N GLY A 9 6.70 6.89 -29.95
CA GLY A 9 5.30 6.47 -29.98
C GLY A 9 5.12 4.97 -30.24
N ILE A 10 6.05 4.16 -29.75
CA ILE A 10 6.09 2.71 -29.94
C ILE A 10 6.10 1.98 -28.58
N PRO A 11 5.60 0.74 -28.51
CA PRO A 11 5.68 -0.03 -27.27
C PRO A 11 7.11 -0.55 -27.01
N GLN A 12 7.43 -0.88 -25.76
CA GLN A 12 8.78 -1.38 -25.39
C GLN A 12 9.15 -2.70 -26.07
N ASN A 13 8.14 -3.52 -26.42
CA ASN A 13 8.31 -4.77 -27.15
C ASN A 13 8.37 -4.58 -28.68
N ALA A 14 8.48 -3.35 -29.17
CA ALA A 14 8.56 -3.05 -30.60
C ALA A 14 9.74 -3.76 -31.27
N SER A 15 9.50 -4.24 -32.49
CA SER A 15 10.54 -4.84 -33.33
C SER A 15 11.47 -3.76 -33.89
N ALA A 16 12.64 -4.16 -34.39
CA ALA A 16 13.55 -3.24 -35.09
C ALA A 16 12.88 -2.60 -36.32
N GLU A 17 11.96 -3.31 -36.98
CA GLU A 17 11.19 -2.77 -38.10
C GLU A 17 10.24 -1.66 -37.66
N ASP A 18 9.56 -1.83 -36.53
CA ASP A 18 8.65 -0.83 -35.95
C ASP A 18 9.40 0.43 -35.53
N ILE A 19 10.58 0.27 -34.90
CA ILE A 19 11.46 1.38 -34.52
C ILE A 19 11.87 2.18 -35.77
N LYS A 20 12.27 1.51 -36.84
CA LYS A 20 12.67 2.14 -38.10
C LYS A 20 11.50 2.84 -38.79
N LYS A 21 10.30 2.26 -38.75
CA LYS A 21 9.08 2.84 -39.32
C LYS A 21 8.66 4.09 -38.56
N ALA A 22 8.70 4.05 -37.22
CA ALA A 22 8.40 5.19 -36.37
C ALA A 22 9.38 6.35 -36.57
N TYR A 23 10.69 6.04 -36.59
CA TYR A 23 11.73 7.02 -36.89
C TYR A 23 11.50 7.72 -38.23
N ARG A 24 11.29 6.95 -39.32
CA ARG A 24 11.03 7.53 -40.65
C ARG A 24 9.84 8.49 -40.65
N LYS A 25 8.74 8.11 -40.00
CA LYS A 25 7.52 8.94 -39.90
C LYS A 25 7.80 10.25 -39.15
N LEU A 26 8.51 10.18 -38.03
CA LEU A 26 8.80 11.33 -37.17
C LEU A 26 9.88 12.23 -37.76
N SER A 27 10.93 11.68 -38.37
CA SER A 27 11.97 12.44 -39.06
C SER A 27 11.43 13.30 -40.19
N LEU A 28 10.45 12.81 -40.95
CA LEU A 28 9.80 13.60 -42.01
C LEU A 28 8.94 14.74 -41.45
N LYS A 29 8.37 14.54 -40.26
CA LYS A 29 7.51 15.53 -39.59
C LYS A 29 8.32 16.64 -38.92
N TYR A 30 9.43 16.29 -38.29
CA TYR A 30 10.27 17.22 -37.51
C TYR A 30 11.54 17.66 -38.25
N HIS A 31 11.65 17.42 -39.56
CA HIS A 31 12.84 17.80 -40.31
C HIS A 31 13.04 19.33 -40.29
N PRO A 32 14.25 19.84 -39.97
CA PRO A 32 14.49 21.29 -39.86
C PRO A 32 14.26 22.03 -41.17
N ASP A 33 14.62 21.41 -42.31
CA ASP A 33 14.41 21.96 -43.66
C ASP A 33 12.94 22.15 -44.04
N LYS A 34 12.01 21.43 -43.40
CA LYS A 34 10.56 21.53 -43.66
C LYS A 34 9.81 22.40 -42.66
N ASN A 35 10.49 22.84 -41.59
CA ASN A 35 9.89 23.60 -40.49
C ASN A 35 10.70 24.89 -40.23
N ASP A 36 11.16 25.53 -41.31
CA ASP A 36 11.83 26.84 -41.30
C ASP A 36 13.00 26.98 -40.31
N ASN A 37 13.70 25.88 -40.01
CA ASN A 37 14.78 25.81 -39.02
C ASN A 37 14.41 26.32 -37.61
N ASP A 38 13.13 26.21 -37.21
CA ASP A 38 12.71 26.51 -35.85
C ASP A 38 13.43 25.59 -34.84
N GLU A 39 13.99 26.20 -33.79
CA GLU A 39 14.74 25.54 -32.73
C GLU A 39 13.91 24.45 -32.03
N PHE A 40 12.60 24.64 -31.89
CA PHE A 40 11.72 23.64 -31.28
C PHE A 40 11.71 22.33 -32.07
N PHE A 41 11.60 22.40 -33.40
CA PHE A 41 11.60 21.21 -34.27
C PHE A 41 12.99 20.59 -34.36
N SER A 42 14.03 21.42 -34.36
CA SER A 42 15.43 20.97 -34.30
C SER A 42 15.71 20.14 -33.06
N ASP A 43 15.27 20.61 -31.88
CA ASP A 43 15.48 19.88 -30.62
C ASP A 43 14.67 18.59 -30.57
N ARG A 44 13.41 18.59 -31.03
CA ARG A 44 12.63 17.36 -31.17
C ARG A 44 13.26 16.36 -32.13
N PHE A 45 13.83 16.84 -33.22
CA PHE A 45 14.54 15.99 -34.18
C PHE A 45 15.78 15.35 -33.56
N LYS A 46 16.55 16.09 -32.76
CA LYS A 46 17.68 15.54 -31.99
C LYS A 46 17.22 14.43 -31.04
N GLU A 47 16.13 14.64 -30.29
CA GLU A 47 15.57 13.63 -29.38
C GLU A 47 15.13 12.36 -30.11
N ILE A 48 14.45 12.50 -31.25
CA ILE A 48 14.02 11.38 -32.10
C ILE A 48 15.22 10.61 -32.65
N LYS A 49 16.27 11.33 -33.05
CA LYS A 49 17.52 10.73 -33.55
C LYS A 49 18.24 9.95 -32.44
N GLU A 50 18.39 10.53 -31.26
CA GLU A 50 19.00 9.91 -30.09
C GLU A 50 18.25 8.63 -29.67
N ALA A 51 16.91 8.69 -29.66
CA ALA A 51 16.06 7.55 -29.39
C ALA A 51 16.27 6.41 -30.39
N TYR A 52 16.31 6.72 -31.69
CA TYR A 52 16.56 5.73 -32.74
C TYR A 52 17.96 5.11 -32.63
N GLU A 53 19.00 5.92 -32.45
CA GLU A 53 20.38 5.43 -32.32
C GLU A 53 20.59 4.53 -31.11
N THR A 54 19.83 4.76 -30.03
CA THR A 54 19.90 3.94 -28.83
C THR A 54 19.11 2.64 -28.97
N LEU A 55 17.90 2.69 -29.55
CA LEU A 55 17.02 1.52 -29.64
C LEU A 55 17.32 0.60 -30.84
N MET A 56 17.99 1.10 -31.88
CA MET A 56 18.33 0.31 -33.08
C MET A 56 19.57 -0.57 -32.88
N ASP A 57 20.47 -0.19 -31.97
CA ASP A 57 21.65 -1.00 -31.60
C ASP A 57 21.28 -1.93 -30.44
N ASP A 58 21.31 -3.24 -30.65
CA ASP A 58 20.90 -4.22 -29.66
C ASP A 58 21.70 -4.13 -28.34
N GLY A 59 22.98 -3.76 -28.40
CA GLY A 59 23.83 -3.58 -27.22
C GLY A 59 23.41 -2.35 -26.42
N ARG A 60 23.20 -1.23 -27.09
CA ARG A 60 22.72 0.02 -26.49
C ARG A 60 21.28 -0.08 -26.01
N ARG A 61 20.41 -0.77 -26.76
CA ARG A 61 19.03 -1.06 -26.38
C ARG A 61 18.99 -1.90 -25.12
N LYS A 62 19.81 -2.95 -25.04
CA LYS A 62 19.89 -3.80 -23.83
C LYS A 62 20.36 -3.00 -22.62
N LEU A 63 21.39 -2.17 -22.77
CA LEU A 63 21.88 -1.30 -21.68
C LEU A 63 20.84 -0.25 -21.29
N TYR A 64 20.16 0.33 -22.29
CA TYR A 64 19.06 1.28 -22.10
C TYR A 64 17.90 0.63 -21.37
N ASP A 65 17.45 -0.56 -21.78
CA ASP A 65 16.38 -1.32 -21.14
C ASP A 65 16.79 -1.77 -19.74
N GLN A 66 18.06 -2.14 -19.52
CA GLN A 66 18.59 -2.46 -18.19
C GLN A 66 18.58 -1.24 -17.27
N ASN A 67 18.87 -0.06 -17.80
CA ASN A 67 18.84 1.21 -17.05
C ASN A 67 17.43 1.76 -16.85
N LEU A 68 16.56 1.62 -17.85
CA LEU A 68 15.15 1.98 -17.78
C LEU A 68 14.43 1.07 -16.79
N SER A 69 14.72 -0.23 -16.82
CA SER A 69 14.25 -1.19 -15.81
C SER A 69 14.95 -1.06 -14.47
N SER A 70 16.14 -0.46 -14.36
CA SER A 70 16.75 -0.15 -13.05
C SER A 70 16.18 1.13 -12.43
N GLN A 71 15.67 2.05 -13.25
CA GLN A 71 14.90 3.22 -12.80
C GLN A 71 13.42 2.89 -12.56
N GLN A 72 12.83 1.94 -13.30
CA GLN A 72 11.49 1.41 -13.06
C GLN A 72 11.46 0.25 -12.05
N ARG A 73 12.61 -0.34 -11.74
CA ARG A 73 12.79 -1.06 -10.49
C ARG A 73 12.65 0.00 -9.41
N ASN A 74 11.45 0.08 -8.83
CA ASN A 74 11.30 0.29 -7.40
C ASN A 74 12.58 -0.21 -6.76
N VAL A 75 13.37 0.67 -6.13
CA VAL A 75 14.49 0.23 -5.30
C VAL A 75 13.87 -0.71 -4.30
N LYS A 76 13.96 -2.02 -4.57
CA LYS A 76 13.28 -3.01 -3.76
C LYS A 76 13.89 -2.88 -2.39
N SER A 77 13.07 -2.52 -1.43
CA SER A 77 13.60 -2.12 -0.14
C SER A 77 14.28 -3.31 0.52
N ILE A 78 15.45 -3.09 1.10
CA ILE A 78 16.10 -4.05 1.99
C ILE A 78 15.53 -3.97 3.41
N LEU A 79 14.56 -3.09 3.64
CA LEU A 79 13.86 -2.96 4.91
C LEU A 79 12.64 -3.88 4.95
N PRO A 80 12.27 -4.39 6.14
CA PRO A 80 11.06 -5.19 6.29
C PRO A 80 9.82 -4.38 5.85
N PRO A 81 8.83 -5.02 5.20
CA PRO A 81 7.63 -4.32 4.78
C PRO A 81 6.89 -3.77 6.00
N LYS A 82 6.27 -2.60 5.84
CA LYS A 82 5.51 -1.94 6.90
C LYS A 82 4.18 -1.41 6.35
N ILE A 83 3.09 -1.67 7.07
CA ILE A 83 1.79 -1.04 6.79
C ILE A 83 1.72 0.20 7.67
N LYS A 84 1.62 1.37 7.04
CA LYS A 84 1.44 2.65 7.72
C LYS A 84 -0.01 2.86 8.12
N ASN A 85 -0.90 2.62 7.16
CA ASN A 85 -2.32 2.77 7.33
C ASN A 85 -3.04 1.62 6.62
N PHE A 86 -4.06 1.09 7.27
CA PHE A 86 -5.07 0.24 6.65
C PHE A 86 -6.37 0.43 7.43
N SER A 87 -7.28 1.22 6.86
CA SER A 87 -8.53 1.63 7.50
C SER A 87 -9.70 1.59 6.51
N ALA A 88 -10.90 1.56 7.05
CA ALA A 88 -12.14 1.68 6.28
C ALA A 88 -12.89 2.95 6.71
N SER A 89 -13.68 3.53 5.81
CA SER A 89 -14.53 4.69 6.10
C SER A 89 -15.56 4.38 7.17
N LYS A 90 -16.03 3.13 7.23
CA LYS A 90 -17.00 2.62 8.20
C LYS A 90 -16.59 1.23 8.65
N ILE A 91 -16.81 0.91 9.92
CA ILE A 91 -16.65 -0.44 10.49
C ILE A 91 -17.97 -1.22 10.58
N ARG A 92 -19.10 -0.52 10.39
CA ARG A 92 -20.44 -1.09 10.33
C ARG A 92 -21.10 -0.67 9.02
N ALA A 93 -21.80 -1.59 8.36
CA ALA A 93 -22.45 -1.32 7.08
C ALA A 93 -23.67 -2.22 6.86
N ILE A 94 -24.60 -1.79 6.02
CA ILE A 94 -25.73 -2.61 5.57
C ILE A 94 -25.39 -3.34 4.26
N LYS A 95 -26.12 -4.42 3.99
CA LYS A 95 -25.99 -5.16 2.72
C LYS A 95 -26.31 -4.23 1.54
N GLY A 96 -25.38 -4.15 0.59
CA GLY A 96 -25.50 -3.28 -0.58
C GLY A 96 -24.97 -1.86 -0.38
N GLU A 97 -24.45 -1.52 0.81
CA GLU A 97 -23.80 -0.24 1.08
C GLU A 97 -22.38 -0.19 0.49
N GLU A 98 -21.94 1.02 0.14
CA GLU A 98 -20.59 1.29 -0.33
C GLU A 98 -19.70 1.77 0.82
N ILE A 99 -18.54 1.13 0.97
CA ILE A 99 -17.50 1.53 1.92
C ILE A 99 -16.19 1.78 1.16
N THR A 100 -15.37 2.68 1.67
CA THR A 100 -14.05 2.96 1.09
C THR A 100 -12.98 2.46 2.03
N ILE A 101 -12.06 1.66 1.51
CA ILE A 101 -10.85 1.27 2.23
C ILE A 101 -9.67 2.12 1.78
N TYR A 102 -8.80 2.45 2.72
CA TYR A 102 -7.60 3.26 2.51
C TYR A 102 -6.41 2.45 3.00
N TRP A 103 -5.34 2.42 2.20
CA TRP A 103 -4.11 1.77 2.62
C TRP A 103 -2.86 2.52 2.18
N ASN A 104 -1.84 2.39 3.01
CA ASN A 104 -0.53 2.91 2.74
C ASN A 104 0.52 1.92 3.26
N THR A 105 1.41 1.48 2.38
CA THR A 105 2.49 0.55 2.70
C THR A 105 3.84 1.14 2.31
N TYR A 106 4.84 0.83 3.12
CA TYR A 106 6.24 1.11 2.89
C TYR A 106 6.99 -0.21 2.72
N ASP A 107 8.05 -0.17 1.90
CA ASP A 107 9.00 -1.26 1.75
C ASP A 107 8.37 -2.60 1.31
N ALA A 108 7.18 -2.55 0.70
CA ALA A 108 6.47 -3.69 0.14
C ALA A 108 6.45 -3.58 -1.39
N ASP A 109 6.95 -4.60 -2.07
CA ASP A 109 6.95 -4.66 -3.55
C ASP A 109 5.62 -5.18 -4.09
N LEU A 110 4.91 -5.97 -3.29
CA LEU A 110 3.65 -6.60 -3.63
C LEU A 110 2.63 -6.34 -2.53
N VAL A 111 1.49 -5.77 -2.90
CA VAL A 111 0.33 -5.63 -2.01
C VAL A 111 -0.83 -6.43 -2.59
N LYS A 112 -1.41 -7.30 -1.77
CA LYS A 112 -2.59 -8.10 -2.09
C LYS A 112 -3.67 -7.84 -1.05
N ILE A 113 -4.84 -7.39 -1.48
CA ILE A 113 -6.00 -7.21 -0.61
C ILE A 113 -6.97 -8.36 -0.88
N VAL A 114 -7.30 -9.16 0.13
CA VAL A 114 -8.28 -10.25 0.01
C VAL A 114 -9.65 -9.71 0.39
N PRO A 115 -10.70 -9.94 -0.41
CA PRO A 115 -10.77 -10.81 -1.61
C PRO A 115 -10.43 -10.14 -2.95
N PHE A 116 -10.00 -8.88 -2.97
CA PHE A 116 -9.94 -8.03 -4.17
C PHE A 116 -8.75 -8.24 -5.13
N GLY A 117 -7.69 -8.95 -4.73
CA GLY A 117 -6.54 -9.27 -5.57
C GLY A 117 -5.33 -8.36 -5.34
N LEU A 118 -4.49 -8.23 -6.38
CA LEU A 118 -3.27 -7.40 -6.34
C LEU A 118 -3.62 -5.92 -6.50
N GLU A 119 -2.97 -5.09 -5.69
CA GLU A 119 -3.21 -3.66 -5.63
C GLU A 119 -1.91 -2.87 -5.57
N LYS A 120 -2.00 -1.56 -5.84
CA LYS A 120 -0.86 -0.64 -5.69
C LYS A 120 -0.41 -0.58 -4.21
N PRO A 121 0.85 -0.24 -3.90
CA PRO A 121 1.32 -0.12 -2.52
C PRO A 121 0.55 0.88 -1.66
N ASN A 122 0.01 1.92 -2.29
CA ASN A 122 -0.77 2.97 -1.66
C ASN A 122 -2.00 3.25 -2.51
N GLY A 123 -3.15 3.46 -1.88
CA GLY A 123 -4.38 3.76 -2.58
C GLY A 123 -5.61 3.76 -1.70
N GLU A 124 -6.74 3.96 -2.37
CA GLU A 124 -8.07 3.83 -1.81
C GLU A 124 -8.93 3.01 -2.77
N ARG A 125 -9.93 2.32 -2.23
CA ARG A 125 -10.86 1.53 -3.03
C ARG A 125 -12.24 1.56 -2.42
N THR A 126 -13.22 2.00 -3.21
CA THR A 126 -14.63 1.89 -2.86
C THR A 126 -15.15 0.52 -3.26
N ILE A 127 -15.82 -0.15 -2.33
CA ILE A 127 -16.37 -1.49 -2.49
C ILE A 127 -17.82 -1.50 -2.02
N ARG A 128 -18.66 -2.24 -2.75
CA ARG A 128 -20.05 -2.49 -2.35
C ARG A 128 -20.13 -3.85 -1.67
N ILE A 129 -20.60 -3.88 -0.43
CA ILE A 129 -20.70 -5.14 0.34
C ILE A 129 -21.91 -5.92 -0.18
N LYS A 130 -21.66 -7.05 -0.83
CA LYS A 130 -22.72 -7.90 -1.40
C LYS A 130 -23.30 -8.86 -0.38
N GLU A 131 -22.45 -9.39 0.48
CA GLU A 131 -22.78 -10.48 1.42
C GLU A 131 -21.85 -10.40 2.62
N PHE A 132 -22.40 -10.69 3.80
CA PHE A 132 -21.67 -10.91 5.04
C PHE A 132 -21.59 -12.43 5.30
N ASP A 133 -20.59 -12.85 6.07
CA ASP A 133 -20.51 -14.24 6.51
C ASP A 133 -21.70 -14.61 7.43
N SER A 134 -21.79 -15.89 7.82
CA SER A 134 -22.86 -16.38 8.71
C SER A 134 -22.88 -15.74 10.10
N GLN A 135 -21.85 -14.96 10.45
CA GLN A 135 -21.73 -14.21 11.71
C GLN A 135 -21.98 -12.71 11.51
N GLY A 136 -22.41 -12.28 10.32
CA GLY A 136 -22.64 -10.88 9.98
C GLY A 136 -21.32 -10.09 9.85
N LYS A 137 -20.21 -10.72 9.49
CA LYS A 137 -18.90 -10.08 9.33
C LYS A 137 -18.38 -10.17 7.90
N PHE A 138 -17.64 -9.15 7.50
CA PHE A 138 -16.94 -9.10 6.23
C PHE A 138 -15.49 -8.71 6.51
N GLN A 139 -14.57 -9.66 6.32
CA GLN A 139 -13.16 -9.47 6.62
C GLN A 139 -12.37 -9.10 5.37
N ILE A 140 -11.53 -8.09 5.50
CA ILE A 140 -10.64 -7.62 4.44
C ILE A 140 -9.21 -7.74 4.95
N LEU A 141 -8.36 -8.46 4.23
CA LEU A 141 -6.98 -8.71 4.64
C LEU A 141 -6.01 -8.10 3.65
N LEU A 142 -5.17 -7.18 4.10
CA LEU A 142 -4.08 -6.63 3.32
C LEU A 142 -2.80 -7.40 3.62
N HIS A 143 -2.21 -7.99 2.59
CA HIS A 143 -0.92 -8.67 2.62
C HIS A 143 0.11 -7.77 1.94
N ALA A 144 1.07 -7.24 2.70
CA ALA A 144 2.18 -6.47 2.16
C ALA A 144 3.45 -7.35 2.18
N THR A 145 3.98 -7.65 1.01
CA THR A 145 5.11 -8.57 0.83
C THR A 145 6.31 -7.83 0.26
N ASN A 146 7.45 -8.01 0.92
CA ASN A 146 8.75 -7.67 0.38
C ASN A 146 9.36 -8.93 -0.23
N THR A 147 9.58 -8.91 -1.54
CA THR A 147 10.03 -10.10 -2.28
C THR A 147 11.51 -10.39 -2.09
N VAL A 148 12.30 -9.37 -1.70
CA VAL A 148 13.75 -9.51 -1.47
C VAL A 148 14.01 -10.18 -0.13
N LEU A 149 13.29 -9.76 0.90
CA LEU A 149 13.43 -10.32 2.25
C LEU A 149 12.59 -11.57 2.48
N HIS A 150 11.73 -11.95 1.52
CA HIS A 150 10.71 -12.99 1.67
C HIS A 150 9.85 -12.79 2.94
N LYS A 151 9.59 -11.52 3.28
CA LYS A 151 8.77 -11.15 4.45
C LYS A 151 7.42 -10.66 4.00
N THR A 152 6.38 -11.12 4.68
CA THR A 152 5.01 -10.66 4.49
C THR A 152 4.44 -10.23 5.82
N ILE A 153 3.78 -9.08 5.83
CA ILE A 153 2.95 -8.63 6.94
C ILE A 153 1.49 -8.61 6.50
N VAL A 154 0.60 -8.95 7.43
CA VAL A 154 -0.84 -9.00 7.17
C VAL A 154 -1.55 -8.12 8.18
N GLN A 155 -2.46 -7.28 7.70
CA GLN A 155 -3.36 -6.50 8.55
C GLN A 155 -4.79 -6.72 8.09
N GLY A 156 -5.71 -6.87 9.04
CA GLY A 156 -7.12 -7.14 8.78
C GLY A 156 -8.04 -6.02 9.24
N ILE A 157 -9.09 -5.77 8.47
CA ILE A 157 -10.25 -4.97 8.87
C ILE A 157 -11.46 -5.90 8.87
N THR A 158 -12.28 -5.82 9.91
CA THR A 158 -13.55 -6.55 9.99
C THR A 158 -14.68 -5.53 9.96
N ILE A 159 -15.58 -5.67 8.99
CA ILE A 159 -16.80 -4.89 8.89
C ILE A 159 -17.94 -5.73 9.44
N THR A 160 -18.74 -5.19 10.35
CA THR A 160 -19.90 -5.89 10.91
C THR A 160 -21.19 -5.37 10.27
N GLU A 161 -22.15 -6.26 10.08
CA GLU A 161 -23.48 -5.90 9.61
C GLU A 161 -24.20 -5.06 10.69
N LEU A 162 -24.78 -3.94 10.27
CA LEU A 162 -25.66 -3.15 11.13
C LEU A 162 -27.10 -3.64 10.94
N ALA A 163 -27.72 -4.15 12.01
CA ALA A 163 -29.15 -4.50 11.98
C ALA A 163 -29.99 -3.22 11.83
N GLU A 164 -31.06 -3.27 11.05
CA GLU A 164 -31.92 -2.13 10.70
C GLU A 164 -32.56 -1.41 11.92
N SER A 165 -32.44 -1.94 13.14
CA SER A 165 -33.02 -1.38 14.37
C SER A 165 -32.18 -0.29 15.07
N GLU A 166 -30.96 0.03 14.61
CA GLU A 166 -30.08 1.05 15.23
C GLU A 166 -29.83 2.27 14.32
N SER A 167 -30.80 2.64 13.48
CA SER A 167 -30.76 3.91 12.73
C SER A 167 -31.09 5.09 13.64
N GLY A 168 -30.21 5.43 14.59
CA GLY A 168 -30.49 6.50 15.53
C GLY A 168 -29.41 6.77 16.57
N SER A 169 -28.19 7.13 16.13
CA SER A 169 -27.38 8.20 16.73
C SER A 169 -26.02 8.27 16.04
N GLU A 170 -25.77 9.41 15.42
CA GLU A 170 -24.46 9.82 14.97
C GLU A 170 -23.56 10.02 16.19
N GLU A 171 -22.39 9.38 16.23
CA GLU A 171 -21.25 9.89 17.02
C GLU A 171 -20.07 10.13 16.08
N LYS A 172 -19.84 11.41 15.83
CA LYS A 172 -18.63 11.94 15.22
C LYS A 172 -17.52 11.85 16.26
N GLU A 173 -16.48 11.08 16.00
CA GLU A 173 -15.21 11.25 16.70
C GLU A 173 -14.07 11.35 15.68
N SER A 174 -13.69 12.59 15.40
CA SER A 174 -12.52 12.93 14.61
C SER A 174 -11.44 13.54 15.51
N LEU A 175 -10.26 12.91 15.48
CA LEU A 175 -8.91 13.41 15.77
C LEU A 175 -8.62 14.01 17.15
N ASN A 176 -7.63 13.42 17.84
CA ASN A 176 -6.41 14.13 18.27
C ASN A 176 -5.28 13.12 18.56
N ASN A 177 -4.16 13.26 17.85
CA ASN A 177 -2.84 12.79 18.27
C ASN A 177 -2.08 14.03 18.76
N PRO A 178 -1.24 13.96 19.80
CA PRO A 178 0.12 13.45 19.56
C PRO A 178 0.69 12.55 20.66
N THR A 179 1.45 11.56 20.19
CA THR A 179 2.62 10.96 20.84
C THR A 179 2.48 10.60 22.33
N GLU A 180 2.24 9.32 22.61
CA GLU A 180 3.02 8.62 23.63
C GLU A 180 3.07 7.12 23.37
N SER A 181 4.25 6.57 23.62
CA SER A 181 4.70 5.20 23.47
C SER A 181 3.70 4.12 23.85
N PHE A 182 3.59 3.02 23.10
CA PHE A 182 3.45 1.68 23.72
C PHE A 182 3.90 0.56 22.75
N GLN A 183 5.11 0.07 23.00
CA GLN A 183 5.34 -1.37 22.92
C GLN A 183 4.39 -2.06 23.92
N LYS A 184 3.63 -3.07 23.48
CA LYS A 184 3.17 -4.12 24.40
C LYS A 184 3.37 -5.50 23.76
N LEU A 185 4.54 -6.03 24.07
CA LEU A 185 4.87 -7.45 24.17
C LEU A 185 3.95 -8.16 25.19
N PRO A 186 3.88 -9.51 25.19
CA PRO A 186 2.79 -10.27 25.80
C PRO A 186 2.74 -10.17 27.32
N LYS A 187 1.50 -10.23 27.82
CA LYS A 187 1.08 -10.08 29.22
C LYS A 187 1.57 -11.26 30.07
N LYS A 188 2.62 -11.04 30.88
CA LYS A 188 2.99 -11.97 31.96
C LYS A 188 2.17 -11.62 33.21
N GLU A 189 1.42 -12.61 33.67
CA GLU A 189 0.55 -12.59 34.84
C GLU A 189 1.36 -12.40 36.13
N ASN A 190 0.91 -11.50 37.01
CA ASN A 190 1.67 -11.00 38.16
C ASN A 190 1.13 -11.64 39.46
N GLN A 191 1.89 -12.57 40.04
CA GLN A 191 1.59 -13.30 41.29
C GLN A 191 1.61 -12.45 42.57
N SER A 192 2.01 -11.18 42.52
CA SER A 192 2.18 -10.33 43.71
C SER A 192 0.90 -9.74 44.29
N LYS A 193 -0.19 -9.65 43.50
CA LYS A 193 -1.46 -9.07 43.99
C LYS A 193 -2.29 -10.00 44.87
N ARG A 194 -2.09 -11.32 44.78
CA ARG A 194 -2.81 -12.31 45.61
C ARG A 194 -2.23 -12.42 47.03
N LEU A 195 -0.93 -12.20 47.22
CA LEU A 195 -0.30 -12.32 48.54
C LEU A 195 -0.62 -11.11 49.43
N VAL A 196 -0.68 -9.90 48.87
CA VAL A 196 -1.02 -8.70 49.63
C VAL A 196 -2.48 -8.73 50.11
N SER A 197 -3.41 -9.26 49.30
CA SER A 197 -4.82 -9.39 49.73
C SER A 197 -5.01 -10.45 50.82
N VAL A 198 -4.25 -11.54 50.82
CA VAL A 198 -4.34 -12.59 51.85
C VAL A 198 -3.78 -12.12 53.19
N LEU A 199 -2.69 -11.34 53.20
CA LEU A 199 -2.10 -10.81 54.44
C LEU A 199 -3.02 -9.78 55.14
N ILE A 200 -3.71 -8.93 54.37
CA ILE A 200 -4.67 -7.97 54.91
C ILE A 200 -5.89 -8.69 55.53
N PHE A 201 -6.34 -9.78 54.89
CA PHE A 201 -7.47 -10.57 55.40
C PHE A 201 -7.11 -11.31 56.69
N LEU A 202 -5.89 -11.86 56.78
CA LEU A 202 -5.41 -12.57 57.98
C LEU A 202 -5.22 -11.61 59.17
N ALA A 203 -4.77 -10.38 58.93
CA ALA A 203 -4.65 -9.34 59.96
C ALA A 203 -6.03 -8.91 60.51
N LEU A 204 -7.04 -8.77 59.65
CA LEU A 204 -8.41 -8.44 60.07
C LEU A 204 -9.04 -9.55 60.90
N VAL A 205 -8.83 -10.82 60.52
CA VAL A 205 -9.35 -11.96 61.29
C VAL A 205 -8.69 -12.06 62.67
N ALA A 206 -7.37 -11.84 62.77
CA ALA A 206 -6.68 -11.83 64.06
C ALA A 206 -7.14 -10.69 64.98
N MET A 207 -7.42 -9.51 64.42
CA MET A 207 -7.95 -8.37 65.18
C MET A 207 -9.37 -8.64 65.72
N ILE A 208 -10.22 -9.30 64.94
CA ILE A 208 -11.57 -9.69 65.37
C ILE A 208 -11.50 -10.74 66.50
N ILE A 209 -10.60 -11.73 66.40
CA ILE A 209 -10.43 -12.75 67.44
C ILE A 209 -9.90 -12.12 68.74
N TRP A 210 -9.01 -11.14 68.67
CA TRP A 210 -8.51 -10.43 69.85
C TRP A 210 -9.60 -9.61 70.57
N ILE A 211 -10.49 -8.98 69.81
CA ILE A 211 -11.65 -8.24 70.37
C ILE A 211 -12.66 -9.17 71.03
N MET A 212 -12.76 -10.42 70.61
CA MET A 212 -13.70 -11.40 71.20
C MET A 212 -13.18 -12.07 72.47
N PHE A 213 -11.89 -11.97 72.78
CA PHE A 213 -11.24 -12.65 73.93
C PHE A 213 -10.55 -11.69 74.91
N SER A 214 -10.73 -10.37 74.76
CA SER A 214 -10.32 -9.33 75.71
C SER A 214 -11.53 -8.74 76.44
#